data_AF-A0A2M7D5V0-F1
#
_entry.id   AF-A0A2M7D5V0-F1
#
_cell.length_a   1.000
_cell.length_b   1.000
_cell.length_c   1.000
_cell.angle_alpha   90.00
_cell.angle_beta   90.00
_cell.angle_gamma   90.00
#
_symmetry.space_group_name_H-M   'P 1'
#
loop_
_entity.id
_entity.type
_entity.pdbx_description
1 polymer ?
#
loop_
_entity_poly.entity_id
_entity_poly.type
_entity_poly.pdbx_seq_one_letter_code
_entity_poly.pdbx_strand_id
1 'polypeptide(L)'
;GQPSLRGGSKNSSPPKGGVRGDFVINPIGPFVNGAELKQVLRALRQILPYRTCKNSYDKPCLQWHLGLCPTHKSANNKQSTINNGLPLNTYHLSLVTLRQLLRFYAGEPIRIEAYDISNIHGAYATGSMIVFAGNKPKKSDYRRFKIKNVRGANDVAMLKEVLRRRLNHPEWPYPDLMLIDGGKAQLNAANLSLNTEHLSLPLVALAKKDEEIYTEYSNKTLKLRSLPISLQLIFQTIRNEAHRFAIFYYRHLHAKQFRKTPKRVGKKS
;
A
#
# COMPACT_ATOMS: atom_id res chain seq x y z
N GLY A 1 -34.15 -66.54 -11.13
CA GLY A 1 -32.76 -66.76 -10.71
C GLY A 1 -32.33 -65.65 -9.78
N GLN A 2 -32.21 -65.96 -8.49
CA GLN A 2 -31.27 -65.30 -7.58
C GLN A 2 -30.00 -66.19 -7.54
N PRO A 3 -28.81 -65.72 -7.10
CA PRO A 3 -28.64 -64.75 -6.03
C PRO A 3 -27.48 -63.73 -6.17
N SER A 4 -27.50 -62.84 -5.18
CA SER A 4 -26.47 -61.92 -4.71
C SER A 4 -25.25 -62.62 -4.07
N LEU A 5 -24.12 -61.89 -3.95
CA LEU A 5 -23.38 -61.59 -2.70
C LEU A 5 -21.88 -61.26 -2.93
N ARG A 6 -21.44 -60.16 -2.25
CA ARG A 6 -20.13 -59.88 -1.61
C ARG A 6 -18.85 -59.88 -2.48
N GLY A 7 -17.86 -59.02 -2.30
CA GLY A 7 -17.54 -57.98 -1.31
C GLY A 7 -16.07 -57.54 -1.50
N GLY A 8 -15.60 -56.52 -0.76
CA GLY A 8 -14.16 -56.30 -0.55
C GLY A 8 -13.64 -54.87 -0.75
N SER A 9 -13.44 -54.18 0.37
CA SER A 9 -12.68 -52.94 0.53
C SER A 9 -11.18 -53.13 0.17
N LYS A 10 -10.53 -52.10 -0.39
CA LYS A 10 -9.11 -51.77 -0.12
C LYS A 10 -8.71 -50.37 -0.61
N ASN A 11 -8.35 -49.54 0.38
CA ASN A 11 -7.44 -48.38 0.38
C ASN A 11 -6.70 -48.04 -0.93
N SER A 12 -6.96 -46.86 -1.48
CA SER A 12 -6.09 -46.19 -2.46
C SER A 12 -5.27 -45.08 -1.78
N SER A 13 -3.95 -45.26 -1.77
CA SER A 13 -2.94 -44.31 -1.30
C SER A 13 -3.03 -42.95 -2.03
N PRO A 14 -2.56 -41.84 -1.42
CA PRO A 14 -2.58 -40.53 -2.07
C PRO A 14 -1.53 -40.44 -3.18
N PRO A 15 -1.79 -39.70 -4.27
CA PRO A 15 -0.88 -39.62 -5.40
C PRO A 15 0.36 -38.79 -5.04
N LYS A 16 1.53 -39.34 -5.34
CA LYS A 16 2.80 -38.63 -5.38
C LYS A 16 2.83 -37.80 -6.67
N GLY A 17 2.90 -36.47 -6.55
CA GLY A 17 3.08 -35.59 -7.71
C GLY A 17 3.11 -34.12 -7.30
N GLY A 18 4.31 -33.56 -7.20
CA GLY A 18 4.52 -32.14 -6.94
C GLY A 18 4.04 -31.30 -8.13
N VAL A 19 3.05 -30.44 -7.89
CA VAL A 19 2.63 -29.43 -8.86
C VAL A 19 3.72 -28.35 -8.89
N ARG A 20 4.58 -28.39 -9.91
CA ARG A 20 5.37 -27.22 -10.30
C ARG A 20 4.40 -26.23 -10.95
N GLY A 21 3.95 -25.25 -10.16
CA GLY A 21 3.30 -24.08 -10.74
C GLY A 21 4.34 -23.30 -11.53
N ASP A 22 4.16 -23.22 -12.85
CA ASP A 22 4.96 -22.39 -13.73
C ASP A 22 4.76 -20.91 -13.36
N PHE A 23 5.62 -20.40 -12.49
CA PHE A 23 5.76 -18.96 -12.28
C PHE A 23 6.42 -18.39 -13.54
N VAL A 24 5.62 -17.82 -14.43
CA VAL A 24 6.12 -16.98 -15.52
C VAL A 24 6.79 -15.77 -14.88
N ILE A 25 8.13 -15.79 -14.81
CA ILE A 25 8.93 -14.65 -14.38
C ILE A 25 8.96 -13.68 -15.57
N ASN A 26 8.03 -12.73 -15.61
CA ASN A 26 8.19 -11.57 -16.48
C ASN A 26 9.46 -10.83 -16.01
N PRO A 27 10.46 -10.61 -16.88
CA PRO A 27 11.66 -9.87 -16.51
C PRO A 27 11.24 -8.48 -16.03
N ILE A 28 11.42 -8.22 -14.74
CA ILE A 28 11.29 -6.89 -14.16
C ILE A 28 12.34 -6.03 -14.86
N GLY A 29 11.89 -4.93 -15.47
CA GLY A 29 12.51 -4.20 -16.60
C GLY A 29 14.00 -3.82 -16.52
N PRO A 30 14.51 -3.05 -17.50
CA PRO A 30 15.94 -2.87 -17.70
C PRO A 30 16.55 -2.01 -16.60
N PHE A 31 16.98 -2.65 -15.51
CA PHE A 31 17.82 -2.01 -14.52
C PHE A 31 19.16 -1.71 -15.16
N VAL A 32 19.43 -0.42 -15.38
CA VAL A 32 20.69 0.06 -15.95
C VAL A 32 21.92 -0.40 -15.15
N ASN A 33 21.75 -0.68 -13.85
CA ASN A 33 22.82 -1.13 -12.96
C ASN A 33 22.34 -2.16 -11.92
N GLY A 34 22.90 -3.37 -11.98
CA GLY A 34 22.58 -4.43 -11.02
C GLY A 34 23.03 -4.15 -9.58
N ALA A 35 24.01 -3.28 -9.35
CA ALA A 35 24.41 -2.84 -8.02
C ALA A 35 23.35 -1.93 -7.38
N GLU A 36 22.77 -1.02 -8.16
CA GLU A 36 21.69 -0.14 -7.73
C GLU A 36 20.44 -0.96 -7.36
N LEU A 37 20.07 -1.94 -8.19
CA LEU A 37 19.00 -2.89 -7.87
C LEU A 37 19.24 -3.61 -6.54
N LYS A 38 20.46 -4.10 -6.30
CA LYS A 38 20.82 -4.73 -5.02
C LYS A 38 20.70 -3.77 -3.84
N GLN A 39 21.05 -2.49 -4.03
CA GLN A 39 20.88 -1.45 -3.01
C GLN A 39 19.40 -1.20 -2.70
N VAL A 40 18.56 -1.06 -3.73
CA VAL A 40 17.09 -0.93 -3.59
C VAL A 40 16.52 -2.12 -2.84
N LEU A 41 16.84 -3.33 -3.27
CA LEU A 41 16.36 -4.56 -2.64
C LEU A 41 16.80 -4.69 -1.18
N ARG A 42 18.01 -4.22 -0.84
CA ARG A 42 18.50 -4.18 0.55
C ARG A 42 17.76 -3.15 1.39
N ALA A 43 17.49 -1.97 0.84
CA ALA A 43 16.74 -0.91 1.51
C ALA A 43 15.28 -1.32 1.75
N LEU A 44 14.58 -1.76 0.69
CA LEU A 44 13.18 -2.19 0.76
C LEU A 44 12.97 -3.38 1.69
N ARG A 45 13.96 -4.27 1.85
CA ARG A 45 13.87 -5.41 2.77
C ARG A 45 13.56 -5.03 4.22
N GLN A 46 13.93 -3.83 4.65
CA GLN A 46 13.65 -3.36 6.00
C GLN A 46 12.15 -3.23 6.27
N ILE A 47 11.39 -2.80 5.25
CA ILE A 47 9.95 -2.56 5.32
C ILE A 47 9.14 -3.68 4.64
N LEU A 48 9.76 -4.48 3.77
CA LEU A 48 9.16 -5.58 3.03
C LEU A 48 10.05 -6.81 3.20
N PRO A 49 9.99 -7.52 4.36
CA PRO A 49 10.82 -8.68 4.59
C PRO A 49 10.55 -9.77 3.56
N TYR A 50 11.60 -10.34 2.98
CA TYR A 50 11.52 -11.45 2.03
C TYR A 50 12.65 -12.47 2.26
N ARG A 51 12.35 -13.74 2.00
CA ARG A 51 13.32 -14.83 2.14
C ARG A 51 14.35 -14.80 1.01
N THR A 52 15.63 -14.95 1.35
CA THR A 52 16.70 -15.32 0.38
C THR A 52 17.55 -16.50 0.86
N CYS A 53 17.31 -17.03 2.05
CA CYS A 53 18.09 -18.13 2.60
C CYS A 53 17.66 -19.48 1.99
N LYS A 54 18.65 -20.35 1.78
CA LYS A 54 18.46 -21.74 1.34
C LYS A 54 18.25 -22.72 2.49
N ASN A 55 18.37 -22.26 3.74
CA ASN A 55 18.20 -23.08 4.95
C ASN A 55 16.82 -23.75 4.96
N SER A 56 16.66 -24.84 5.73
CA SER A 56 15.31 -25.36 6.04
C SER A 56 14.49 -24.35 6.85
N TYR A 57 13.16 -24.45 6.79
CA TYR A 57 12.24 -23.65 7.60
C TYR A 57 12.48 -23.80 9.11
N ASP A 58 12.98 -24.95 9.55
CA ASP A 58 13.22 -25.25 10.97
C ASP A 58 14.58 -24.76 11.48
N LYS A 59 15.44 -24.21 10.59
CA LYS A 59 16.75 -23.65 10.95
C LYS A 59 16.75 -22.14 10.68
N PRO A 60 16.48 -21.29 11.68
CA PRO A 60 16.47 -19.84 11.50
C PRO A 60 17.83 -19.34 10.98
N CYS A 61 17.81 -18.36 10.08
CA CYS A 61 19.02 -17.71 9.57
C CYS A 61 19.24 -16.36 10.25
N LEU A 62 20.44 -15.77 10.10
CA LEU A 62 20.74 -14.43 10.65
C LEU A 62 19.69 -13.37 10.26
N GLN A 63 19.21 -13.40 9.01
CA GLN A 63 18.21 -12.45 8.54
C GLN A 63 16.85 -12.61 9.26
N TRP A 64 16.51 -13.80 9.74
CA TRP A 64 15.31 -13.99 10.58
C TRP A 64 15.48 -13.34 11.94
N HIS A 65 16.64 -13.52 12.58
CA HIS A 65 16.95 -12.85 13.85
C HIS A 65 16.96 -11.31 13.73
N LEU A 66 17.29 -10.79 12.55
CA LEU A 66 17.22 -9.36 12.23
C LEU A 66 15.81 -8.87 11.83
N GLY A 67 14.81 -9.77 11.74
CA GLY A 67 13.45 -9.45 11.28
C GLY A 67 13.32 -9.16 9.79
N LEU A 68 14.27 -9.63 8.97
CA LEU A 68 14.37 -9.40 7.52
C LEU A 68 14.00 -10.63 6.67
N CYS A 69 13.76 -11.77 7.31
CA CYS A 69 13.32 -13.02 6.69
C CYS A 69 12.06 -13.56 7.39
N PRO A 70 10.90 -13.65 6.71
CA PRO A 70 9.63 -13.96 7.37
C PRO A 70 9.32 -15.46 7.53
N THR A 71 10.17 -16.37 7.04
CA THR A 71 9.76 -17.78 6.78
C THR A 71 10.51 -18.83 7.62
N HIS A 72 10.83 -18.57 8.88
CA HIS A 72 11.39 -19.61 9.77
C HIS A 72 10.48 -19.87 10.97
N LYS A 73 10.42 -21.13 11.39
CA LYS A 73 9.70 -21.53 12.60
C LYS A 73 10.55 -21.22 13.84
N SER A 74 9.91 -20.70 14.87
CA SER A 74 10.50 -20.65 16.22
C SER A 74 10.32 -22.02 16.89
N ALA A 75 11.37 -22.52 17.57
CA ALA A 75 11.39 -23.85 18.19
C ALA A 75 10.25 -24.11 19.21
N ASN A 76 9.56 -23.05 19.68
CA ASN A 76 8.59 -23.11 20.77
C ASN A 76 7.11 -22.88 20.35
N ASN A 77 6.74 -22.93 19.07
CA ASN A 77 5.36 -22.57 18.68
C ASN A 77 4.70 -23.55 17.69
N LYS A 78 3.62 -24.23 18.14
CA LYS A 78 2.89 -25.33 17.46
C LYS A 78 1.59 -24.92 16.75
N GLN A 79 1.34 -23.63 16.52
CA GLN A 79 0.19 -23.18 15.71
C GLN A 79 0.66 -22.65 14.35
N SER A 80 -0.20 -22.77 13.35
CA SER A 80 -0.04 -22.48 11.91
C SER A 80 0.22 -21.00 11.56
N THR A 81 0.67 -20.22 12.52
CA THR A 81 1.31 -18.93 12.30
C THR A 81 2.82 -19.15 12.25
N ILE A 82 3.49 -18.59 11.24
CA ILE A 82 4.95 -18.46 11.30
C ILE A 82 5.22 -17.49 12.44
N ASN A 83 5.39 -17.97 13.67
CA ASN A 83 5.55 -17.06 14.81
C ASN A 83 6.95 -16.44 14.77
N ASN A 84 6.95 -15.11 14.65
CA ASN A 84 7.99 -14.15 14.20
C ASN A 84 8.04 -13.85 12.68
N GLY A 85 7.04 -14.28 11.91
CA GLY A 85 6.87 -14.03 10.48
C GLY A 85 5.47 -13.54 10.12
N LEU A 86 5.32 -12.98 8.92
CA LEU A 86 4.02 -12.52 8.42
C LEU A 86 3.10 -13.72 8.14
N PRO A 87 1.79 -13.65 8.44
CA PRO A 87 0.81 -14.64 7.98
C PRO A 87 0.96 -14.90 6.47
N LEU A 88 0.70 -16.12 5.98
CA LEU A 88 0.94 -16.48 4.57
C LEU A 88 0.33 -15.48 3.57
N ASN A 89 -0.91 -15.06 3.80
CA ASN A 89 -1.60 -14.07 2.96
C ASN A 89 -0.91 -12.69 3.03
N THR A 90 -0.50 -12.28 4.23
CA THR A 90 0.24 -11.03 4.47
C THR A 90 1.63 -11.06 3.83
N TYR A 91 2.32 -12.21 3.86
CA TYR A 91 3.61 -12.37 3.18
C TYR A 91 3.46 -12.34 1.67
N HIS A 92 2.43 -12.99 1.13
CA HIS A 92 2.13 -12.89 -0.29
C HIS A 92 1.89 -11.43 -0.70
N LEU A 93 1.07 -10.69 0.05
CA LEU A 93 0.80 -9.28 -0.21
C LEU A 93 2.07 -8.40 -0.07
N SER A 94 2.97 -8.73 0.86
CA SER A 94 4.26 -8.03 0.97
C SER A 94 5.14 -8.24 -0.26
N LEU A 95 5.18 -9.46 -0.83
CA LEU A 95 5.88 -9.74 -2.08
C LEU A 95 5.23 -9.05 -3.28
N VAL A 96 3.89 -9.01 -3.33
CA VAL A 96 3.17 -8.24 -4.36
C VAL A 96 3.52 -6.75 -4.25
N THR A 97 3.54 -6.19 -3.04
CA THR A 97 3.92 -4.79 -2.80
C THR A 97 5.35 -4.51 -3.22
N LEU A 98 6.30 -5.39 -2.87
CA LEU A 98 7.69 -5.30 -3.32
C LEU A 98 7.78 -5.33 -4.85
N ARG A 99 7.04 -6.25 -5.51
CA ARG A 99 6.99 -6.34 -6.96
C ARG A 99 6.49 -5.03 -7.57
N GLN A 100 5.42 -4.45 -7.06
CA GLN A 100 4.87 -3.20 -7.60
C GLN A 100 5.85 -2.02 -7.43
N LEU A 101 6.55 -1.92 -6.30
CA LEU A 101 7.61 -0.92 -6.11
C LEU A 101 8.78 -1.10 -7.10
N LEU A 102 9.17 -2.34 -7.40
CA LEU A 102 10.23 -2.62 -8.38
C LEU A 102 9.78 -2.34 -9.82
N ARG A 103 8.54 -2.71 -10.18
CA ARG A 103 7.94 -2.36 -11.48
C ARG A 103 7.89 -0.85 -11.66
N PHE A 104 7.48 -0.14 -10.61
CA PHE A 104 7.47 1.31 -10.61
C PHE A 104 8.86 1.91 -10.82
N TYR A 105 9.84 1.39 -10.08
CA TYR A 105 11.24 1.79 -10.21
C TYR A 105 11.78 1.56 -11.63
N ALA A 106 11.40 0.44 -12.25
CA ALA A 106 11.76 0.09 -13.62
C ALA A 106 11.01 0.93 -14.69
N GLY A 107 10.14 1.85 -14.29
CA GLY A 107 9.39 2.71 -15.19
C GLY A 107 8.19 2.04 -15.87
N GLU A 108 7.74 0.90 -15.35
CA GLU A 108 6.54 0.24 -15.88
C GLU A 108 5.27 1.07 -15.64
N PRO A 109 4.28 0.98 -16.53
CA PRO A 109 3.04 1.76 -16.45
C PRO A 109 2.08 1.19 -15.39
N ILE A 110 2.48 1.20 -14.12
CA ILE A 110 1.62 0.80 -13.01
C ILE A 110 0.68 1.95 -12.60
N ARG A 111 -0.54 1.63 -12.16
CA ARG A 111 -1.48 2.63 -11.63
C ARG A 111 -1.22 2.87 -10.16
N ILE A 112 -0.80 4.09 -9.81
CA ILE A 112 -0.57 4.48 -8.42
C ILE A 112 -1.62 5.49 -8.00
N GLU A 113 -2.30 5.23 -6.89
CA GLU A 113 -3.23 6.19 -6.29
C GLU A 113 -2.62 6.73 -5.01
N ALA A 114 -2.48 8.06 -4.92
CA ALA A 114 -1.97 8.75 -3.74
C ALA A 114 -3.06 9.58 -3.08
N TYR A 115 -3.13 9.50 -1.74
CA TYR A 115 -4.19 10.09 -0.93
C TYR A 115 -3.60 11.08 0.08
N ASP A 116 -4.14 12.30 0.11
CA ASP A 116 -3.80 13.35 1.09
C ASP A 116 -5.07 13.87 1.77
N ILE A 117 -4.98 14.14 3.08
CA ILE A 117 -6.04 14.78 3.85
C ILE A 117 -5.61 16.20 4.20
N SER A 118 -6.44 17.16 3.80
CA SER A 118 -6.23 18.57 4.09
C SER A 118 -7.37 19.09 4.96
N ASN A 119 -7.01 19.52 6.17
CA ASN A 119 -7.94 20.10 7.13
C ASN A 119 -7.43 21.47 7.58
N ILE A 120 -8.14 22.54 7.22
CA ILE A 120 -7.74 23.91 7.54
C ILE A 120 -8.86 24.58 8.35
N HIS A 121 -8.52 24.97 9.58
CA HIS A 121 -9.31 25.82 10.49
C HIS A 121 -10.82 25.49 10.57
N GLY A 122 -11.17 24.20 10.58
CA GLY A 122 -12.48 23.69 10.98
C GLY A 122 -13.65 23.91 10.00
N ALA A 123 -13.48 24.62 8.88
CA ALA A 123 -14.59 24.98 8.00
C ALA A 123 -14.81 24.01 6.81
N TYR A 124 -13.74 23.49 6.19
CA TYR A 124 -13.84 22.64 4.99
C TYR A 124 -12.74 21.59 4.89
N ALA A 125 -12.88 20.48 5.62
CA ALA A 125 -12.00 19.33 5.45
C ALA A 125 -12.23 18.65 4.09
N THR A 126 -11.14 18.29 3.41
CA THR A 126 -11.17 17.63 2.09
C THR A 126 -10.10 16.57 1.99
N GLY A 127 -10.47 15.41 1.45
CA GLY A 127 -9.52 14.42 0.95
C GLY A 127 -9.26 14.59 -0.53
N SER A 128 -8.02 14.38 -0.94
CA SER A 128 -7.61 14.42 -2.34
C SER A 128 -7.01 13.09 -2.75
N MET A 129 -7.37 12.64 -3.96
CA MET A 129 -6.81 11.46 -4.60
C MET A 129 -6.21 11.88 -5.93
N ILE A 130 -4.91 11.67 -6.07
CA ILE A 130 -4.19 11.83 -7.32
C ILE A 130 -3.83 10.46 -7.89
N VAL A 131 -3.59 10.43 -9.20
CA VAL A 131 -3.31 9.18 -9.92
C VAL A 131 -2.07 9.35 -10.78
N PHE A 132 -1.17 8.37 -10.71
CA PHE A 132 -0.04 8.24 -11.62
C PHE A 132 -0.20 6.97 -12.46
N ALA A 133 0.21 7.04 -13.72
CA ALA A 133 0.38 5.89 -14.60
C ALA A 133 1.87 5.80 -14.95
N GLY A 134 2.57 4.87 -14.30
CA GLY A 134 4.03 4.90 -14.22
C GLY A 134 4.50 6.19 -13.54
N ASN A 135 5.45 6.90 -14.16
CA ASN A 135 5.99 8.15 -13.63
C ASN A 135 5.21 9.42 -14.06
N LYS A 136 4.07 9.29 -14.75
CA LYS A 136 3.30 10.43 -15.26
C LYS A 136 1.98 10.63 -14.50
N PRO A 137 1.64 11.87 -14.10
CA PRO A 137 0.35 12.14 -13.49
C PRO A 137 -0.80 12.00 -14.49
N LYS A 138 -1.80 11.18 -14.16
CA LYS A 138 -3.03 10.98 -14.94
C LYS A 138 -4.16 11.85 -14.38
N LYS A 139 -4.12 13.14 -14.70
CA LYS A 139 -5.00 14.18 -14.11
C LYS A 139 -6.50 13.96 -14.33
N SER A 140 -6.91 13.27 -15.40
CA SER A 140 -8.31 12.89 -15.66
C SER A 140 -8.91 12.03 -14.55
N ASP A 141 -8.06 11.28 -13.84
CA ASP A 141 -8.48 10.31 -12.84
C ASP A 141 -8.40 10.90 -11.42
N TYR A 142 -8.03 12.17 -11.28
CA TYR A 142 -7.96 12.83 -9.98
C TYR A 142 -9.36 12.98 -9.39
N ARG A 143 -9.48 12.85 -8.06
CA ARG A 143 -10.75 12.98 -7.35
C ARG A 143 -10.58 13.79 -6.08
N ARG A 144 -11.64 14.52 -5.73
CA ARG A 144 -11.72 15.27 -4.47
C ARG A 144 -12.92 14.81 -3.69
N PHE A 145 -12.74 14.68 -2.39
CA PHE A 145 -13.74 14.19 -1.46
C PHE A 145 -13.95 15.26 -0.41
N LYS A 146 -15.00 16.07 -0.57
CA LYS A 146 -15.47 16.92 0.53
C LYS A 146 -15.88 16.01 1.69
N ILE A 147 -15.30 16.23 2.87
CA ILE A 147 -15.64 15.47 4.07
C ILE A 147 -17.00 15.92 4.59
N LYS A 148 -17.87 14.95 4.90
CA LYS A 148 -19.24 15.22 5.34
C LYS A 148 -19.53 14.77 6.77
N ASN A 149 -18.95 13.64 7.19
CA ASN A 149 -19.43 12.92 8.38
C ASN A 149 -18.48 13.05 9.58
N VAL A 150 -17.30 13.62 9.39
CA VAL A 150 -16.30 13.79 10.46
C VAL A 150 -16.36 15.22 11.00
N ARG A 151 -16.59 15.34 12.31
CA ARG A 151 -16.53 16.62 13.03
C ARG A 151 -15.13 16.84 13.60
N GLY A 152 -14.65 18.08 13.56
CA GLY A 152 -13.35 18.45 14.10
C GLY A 152 -12.16 17.95 13.28
N ALA A 153 -10.96 18.15 13.82
CA ALA A 153 -9.70 17.85 13.14
C ALA A 153 -9.21 16.42 13.39
N ASN A 154 -9.82 15.45 12.71
CA ASN A 154 -9.43 14.04 12.80
C ASN A 154 -9.09 13.44 11.43
N ASP A 155 -7.84 13.62 11.01
CA ASP A 155 -7.37 13.20 9.68
C ASP A 155 -7.52 11.70 9.44
N VAL A 156 -7.37 10.88 10.49
CA VAL A 156 -7.52 9.42 10.41
C VAL A 156 -8.97 9.04 10.07
N ALA A 157 -9.94 9.67 10.73
CA ALA A 157 -11.36 9.45 10.44
C ALA A 157 -11.75 9.99 9.04
N MET A 158 -11.19 11.14 8.65
CA MET A 158 -11.41 11.71 7.32
C MET A 158 -10.88 10.79 6.23
N LEU A 159 -9.68 10.20 6.42
CA LEU A 159 -9.12 9.22 5.50
C LEU A 159 -10.00 7.98 5.35
N LYS A 160 -10.53 7.44 6.46
CA LYS A 160 -11.49 6.32 6.39
C LYS A 160 -12.73 6.67 5.56
N GLU A 161 -13.28 7.87 5.73
CA GLU A 161 -14.43 8.31 4.92
C GLU A 161 -14.08 8.36 3.42
N VAL A 162 -12.91 8.92 3.08
CA VAL A 162 -12.41 9.03 1.70
C VAL A 162 -12.23 7.65 1.08
N LEU A 163 -11.54 6.75 1.77
CA LEU A 163 -11.25 5.41 1.27
C LEU A 163 -12.54 4.60 1.10
N ARG A 164 -13.43 4.58 2.09
CA ARG A 164 -14.73 3.92 1.96
C ARG A 164 -15.49 4.40 0.72
N ARG A 165 -15.53 5.71 0.49
CA ARG A 165 -16.20 6.28 -0.69
C ARG A 165 -15.50 5.88 -1.99
N ARG A 166 -14.18 5.87 -2.03
CA ARG A 166 -13.40 5.45 -3.19
C ARG A 166 -13.58 3.98 -3.52
N LEU A 167 -13.59 3.11 -2.51
CA LEU A 167 -13.70 1.66 -2.69
C LEU A 167 -15.12 1.24 -3.14
N ASN A 168 -16.13 2.05 -2.83
CA ASN A 168 -17.50 1.92 -3.36
C ASN A 168 -17.69 2.35 -4.83
N HIS A 169 -16.62 2.72 -5.53
CA HIS A 169 -16.64 3.02 -6.97
C HIS A 169 -15.91 1.90 -7.76
N PRO A 170 -16.57 0.77 -8.04
CA PRO A 170 -15.97 -0.35 -8.78
C PRO A 170 -15.70 -0.01 -10.25
N GLU A 171 -16.38 1.01 -10.79
CA GLU A 171 -16.15 1.50 -12.15
C GLU A 171 -14.83 2.27 -12.31
N TRP A 172 -14.18 2.64 -11.19
CA TRP A 172 -12.85 3.24 -11.22
C TRP A 172 -11.79 2.16 -11.06
N PRO A 173 -10.87 2.00 -12.03
CA PRO A 173 -9.83 0.97 -11.98
C PRO A 173 -9.09 0.96 -10.65
N TYR A 174 -8.97 -0.22 -10.04
CA TYR A 174 -8.20 -0.35 -8.79
C TYR A 174 -6.71 -0.04 -9.03
N PRO A 175 -6.03 0.57 -8.06
CA PRO A 175 -4.60 0.83 -8.14
C PRO A 175 -3.78 -0.46 -8.04
N ASP A 176 -2.63 -0.48 -8.72
CA ASP A 176 -1.56 -1.44 -8.46
C ASP A 176 -0.86 -1.17 -7.12
N LEU A 177 -0.80 0.11 -6.72
CA LEU A 177 -0.18 0.56 -5.47
C LEU A 177 -0.93 1.78 -4.91
N MET A 178 -1.30 1.71 -3.64
CA MET A 178 -1.85 2.82 -2.88
C MET A 178 -0.76 3.49 -2.04
N LEU A 179 -0.73 4.82 -2.08
CA LEU A 179 0.15 5.66 -1.28
C LEU A 179 -0.66 6.57 -0.38
N ILE A 180 -0.42 6.52 0.92
CA ILE A 180 -1.08 7.39 1.90
C ILE A 180 -0.09 8.44 2.37
N ASP A 181 -0.40 9.73 2.22
CA ASP A 181 0.36 10.80 2.86
C ASP A 181 0.01 10.82 4.34
N GLY A 182 0.89 10.26 5.17
CA GLY A 182 0.61 10.03 6.58
C GLY A 182 1.52 8.98 7.21
N GLY A 183 1.48 8.89 8.54
CA GLY A 183 2.25 7.93 9.31
C GLY A 183 1.48 6.63 9.59
N LYS A 184 1.91 5.93 10.64
CA LYS A 184 1.36 4.62 11.04
C LYS A 184 -0.15 4.62 11.32
N ALA A 185 -0.69 5.71 11.89
CA ALA A 185 -2.12 5.81 12.19
C ALA A 185 -2.97 5.83 10.91
N GLN A 186 -2.54 6.60 9.90
CA GLN A 186 -3.20 6.68 8.60
C GLN A 186 -3.06 5.37 7.82
N LEU A 187 -1.89 4.74 7.84
CA LEU A 187 -1.66 3.41 7.27
C LEU A 187 -2.65 2.38 7.85
N ASN A 188 -2.76 2.30 9.17
CA ASN A 188 -3.66 1.37 9.83
C ASN A 188 -5.13 1.62 9.48
N ALA A 189 -5.53 2.89 9.36
CA ALA A 189 -6.87 3.25 8.91
C ALA A 189 -7.16 2.83 7.46
N ALA A 190 -6.16 2.93 6.58
CA ALA A 190 -6.26 2.48 5.21
C ALA A 190 -6.35 0.96 5.11
N ASN A 191 -5.51 0.21 5.83
CA ASN A 191 -5.61 -1.26 5.91
C ASN A 191 -6.96 -1.72 6.45
N LEU A 192 -7.48 -1.08 7.49
CA LEU A 192 -8.80 -1.41 8.02
C LEU A 192 -9.90 -1.18 6.97
N SER A 193 -9.78 -0.12 6.17
CA SER A 193 -10.74 0.18 5.10
C SER A 193 -10.69 -0.89 4.00
N LEU A 194 -9.49 -1.31 3.59
CA LEU A 194 -9.31 -2.41 2.62
C LEU A 194 -9.86 -3.74 3.14
N ASN A 195 -9.58 -4.08 4.40
CA ASN A 195 -10.07 -5.30 5.03
C ASN A 195 -11.58 -5.33 5.17
N THR A 196 -12.21 -4.18 5.45
CA THR A 196 -13.67 -4.06 5.55
C THR A 196 -14.34 -4.34 4.21
N GLU A 197 -13.70 -3.94 3.11
CA GLU A 197 -14.17 -4.20 1.74
C GLU A 197 -13.64 -5.53 1.17
N HIS A 198 -12.97 -6.35 2.01
CA HIS A 198 -12.35 -7.62 1.62
C HIS A 198 -11.34 -7.52 0.45
N LEU A 199 -10.66 -6.37 0.34
CA LEU A 199 -9.66 -6.10 -0.70
C LEU A 199 -8.24 -6.29 -0.17
N SER A 200 -7.38 -6.93 -0.97
CA SER A 200 -5.96 -7.11 -0.68
C SER A 200 -5.12 -6.32 -1.69
N LEU A 201 -5.05 -5.00 -1.52
CA LEU A 201 -4.32 -4.09 -2.39
C LEU A 201 -2.96 -3.71 -1.79
N PRO A 202 -1.88 -3.60 -2.59
CA PRO A 202 -0.60 -3.10 -2.12
C PRO A 202 -0.71 -1.68 -1.57
N LEU A 203 -0.25 -1.49 -0.34
CA LEU A 203 -0.38 -0.24 0.39
C LEU A 203 0.93 0.16 1.05
N VAL A 204 1.28 1.43 0.90
CA VAL A 204 2.42 2.05 1.54
C VAL A 204 2.02 3.43 2.07
N ALA A 205 2.55 3.84 3.22
CA ALA A 205 2.35 5.19 3.73
C ALA A 205 3.69 5.96 3.76
N LEU A 206 3.63 7.26 3.47
CA LEU A 206 4.78 8.16 3.44
C LEU A 206 4.54 9.30 4.43
N ALA A 207 5.30 9.36 5.52
CA ALA A 207 5.15 10.41 6.51
C ALA A 207 5.88 11.70 6.10
N LYS A 208 5.16 12.82 6.15
CA LYS A 208 5.65 14.14 5.71
C LYS A 208 6.85 14.68 6.49
N LYS A 209 6.87 14.52 7.83
CA LYS A 209 7.90 15.12 8.70
C LYS A 209 9.26 14.43 8.56
N ASP A 210 9.25 13.11 8.52
CA ASP A 210 10.48 12.31 8.61
C ASP A 210 10.94 11.77 7.24
N GLU A 211 10.15 11.99 6.18
CA GLU A 211 10.29 11.33 4.87
C GLU A 211 10.50 9.83 5.02
N GLU A 212 9.68 9.20 5.84
CA GLU A 212 9.75 7.78 6.15
C GLU A 212 8.62 7.01 5.50
N ILE A 213 8.97 5.85 4.97
CA ILE A 213 8.05 4.89 4.38
C ILE A 213 7.66 3.86 5.43
N TYR A 214 6.36 3.62 5.56
CA TYR A 214 5.74 2.65 6.46
C TYR A 214 4.96 1.62 5.66
N THR A 215 4.97 0.38 6.15
CA THR A 215 4.17 -0.74 5.64
C THR A 215 3.57 -1.50 6.80
N GLU A 216 2.55 -2.32 6.54
CA GLU A 216 1.99 -3.22 7.55
C GLU A 216 2.85 -4.46 7.80
N TYR A 217 3.86 -4.68 6.95
CA TYR A 217 4.66 -5.90 6.90
C TYR A 217 5.89 -5.85 7.83
N SER A 218 6.18 -4.69 8.41
CA SER A 218 7.32 -4.49 9.29
C SER A 218 7.03 -3.37 10.30
N ASN A 219 7.59 -3.50 11.50
CA ASN A 219 7.61 -2.41 12.47
C ASN A 219 8.76 -1.40 12.21
N LYS A 220 9.67 -1.71 11.29
CA LYS A 220 10.73 -0.81 10.86
C LYS A 220 10.20 0.18 9.82
N THR A 221 10.86 1.31 9.72
CA THR A 221 10.59 2.34 8.70
C THR A 221 11.78 2.43 7.75
N LEU A 222 11.54 2.96 6.55
CA LEU A 222 12.59 3.23 5.58
C LEU A 222 12.64 4.72 5.29
N LYS A 223 13.75 5.37 5.65
CA LYS A 223 13.99 6.77 5.28
C LYS A 223 14.14 6.88 3.77
N LEU A 224 13.47 7.86 3.18
CA LEU A 224 13.46 8.04 1.73
C LEU A 224 14.86 8.33 1.18
N ARG A 225 15.69 9.06 1.95
CA ARG A 225 17.11 9.30 1.66
C ARG A 225 17.98 8.03 1.59
N SER A 226 17.49 6.90 2.09
CA SER A 226 18.19 5.61 2.03
C SER A 226 17.89 4.85 0.74
N LEU A 227 16.94 5.31 -0.07
CA LEU A 227 16.72 4.83 -1.42
C LEU A 227 17.66 5.56 -2.41
N PRO A 228 17.90 4.98 -3.60
CA PRO A 228 18.53 5.71 -4.69
C PRO A 228 17.77 7.00 -5.03
N ILE A 229 18.51 7.99 -5.52
CA ILE A 229 18.00 9.33 -5.82
C ILE A 229 16.80 9.30 -6.77
N SER A 230 16.81 8.40 -7.75
CA SER A 230 15.74 8.16 -8.70
C SER A 230 14.42 7.83 -8.01
N LEU A 231 14.43 6.88 -7.07
CA LEU A 231 13.25 6.52 -6.27
C LEU A 231 12.82 7.64 -5.33
N GLN A 232 13.79 8.28 -4.66
CA GLN A 232 13.50 9.41 -3.78
C GLN A 232 12.71 10.51 -4.50
N LEU A 233 13.20 10.94 -5.67
CA LEU A 233 12.57 11.99 -6.48
C LEU A 233 11.16 11.60 -6.92
N ILE A 234 10.95 10.33 -7.26
CA ILE A 234 9.65 9.82 -7.68
C ILE A 234 8.63 9.89 -6.53
N PHE A 235 8.98 9.37 -5.34
CA PHE A 235 8.11 9.46 -4.16
C PHE A 235 7.82 10.92 -3.77
N GLN A 236 8.85 11.78 -3.81
CA GLN A 236 8.68 13.21 -3.57
C GLN A 236 7.76 13.86 -4.61
N THR A 237 7.86 13.49 -5.88
CA THR A 237 7.01 14.01 -6.96
C THR A 237 5.54 13.65 -6.72
N ILE A 238 5.26 12.39 -6.37
CA ILE A 238 3.88 11.96 -6.06
C ILE A 238 3.34 12.74 -4.86
N ARG A 239 4.11 12.84 -3.77
CA ARG A 239 3.69 13.58 -2.57
C ARG A 239 3.44 15.05 -2.88
N ASN A 240 4.36 15.69 -3.60
CA ASN A 240 4.25 17.11 -3.95
C ASN A 240 3.02 17.36 -4.82
N GLU A 241 2.70 16.46 -5.74
CA GLU A 241 1.51 16.56 -6.58
C GLU A 241 0.21 16.36 -5.76
N ALA A 242 0.18 15.41 -4.83
CA ALA A 242 -0.95 15.22 -3.91
C ALA A 242 -1.20 16.49 -3.08
N HIS A 243 -0.14 17.01 -2.46
CA HIS A 243 -0.21 18.24 -1.67
C HIS A 243 -0.63 19.46 -2.50
N ARG A 244 -0.07 19.62 -3.71
CA ARG A 244 -0.44 20.69 -4.66
C ARG A 244 -1.91 20.62 -5.03
N PHE A 245 -2.42 19.43 -5.32
CA PHE A 245 -3.80 19.23 -5.73
C PHE A 245 -4.79 19.55 -4.60
N ALA A 246 -4.41 19.26 -3.36
CA ALA A 246 -5.16 19.62 -2.16
C ALA A 246 -5.14 21.14 -1.90
N ILE A 247 -3.98 21.80 -1.95
CA ILE A 247 -3.84 23.26 -1.77
C ILE A 247 -4.64 24.03 -2.84
N PHE A 248 -4.58 23.61 -4.10
CA PHE A 248 -5.30 24.30 -5.17
C PHE A 248 -6.81 24.34 -4.89
N TYR A 249 -7.36 23.23 -4.39
CA TYR A 249 -8.78 23.16 -4.04
C TYR A 249 -9.14 24.11 -2.89
N TYR A 250 -8.28 24.18 -1.87
CA TYR A 250 -8.42 25.13 -0.78
C TYR A 250 -8.51 26.57 -1.30
N ARG A 251 -7.57 26.99 -2.16
CA ARG A 251 -7.56 28.37 -2.72
C ARG A 251 -8.86 28.66 -3.48
N HIS A 252 -9.36 27.68 -4.23
CA HIS A 252 -10.63 27.80 -4.95
C HIS A 252 -11.85 27.94 -4.04
N LEU A 253 -11.92 27.16 -2.95
CA LEU A 253 -13.00 27.27 -1.96
C LEU A 253 -12.98 28.63 -1.26
N HIS A 254 -11.80 29.10 -0.84
CA HIS A 254 -11.65 30.40 -0.19
C HIS A 254 -12.06 31.55 -1.10
N ALA A 255 -11.62 31.55 -2.37
CA ALA A 255 -12.00 32.58 -3.33
C ALA A 255 -13.52 32.68 -3.56
N LYS A 256 -14.23 31.53 -3.55
CA LYS A 256 -15.70 31.49 -3.64
C LYS A 256 -16.39 32.04 -2.38
N GLN A 257 -15.80 31.86 -1.20
CA GLN A 257 -16.34 32.36 0.05
C GLN A 257 -16.25 33.88 0.14
N PHE A 258 -15.11 34.48 -0.24
CA PHE A 258 -14.94 35.94 -0.29
C PHE A 258 -15.89 36.62 -1.29
N ARG A 259 -16.26 35.95 -2.37
CA ARG A 259 -17.27 36.44 -3.34
C ARG A 259 -18.72 36.38 -2.84
N LYS A 260 -19.02 35.60 -1.79
CA LYS A 260 -20.38 35.43 -1.24
C LYS A 260 -20.68 36.33 -0.03
N THR A 261 -19.68 36.99 0.56
CA THR A 261 -19.89 38.03 1.57
C THR A 261 -20.45 39.30 0.91
N PRO A 262 -21.65 39.80 1.26
CA PRO A 262 -22.15 41.05 0.71
C PRO A 262 -21.21 42.19 1.10
N LYS A 263 -20.87 43.06 0.15
CA LYS A 263 -20.24 44.36 0.46
C LYS A 263 -21.14 45.04 1.50
N ARG A 264 -20.63 45.28 2.72
CA ARG A 264 -21.30 46.17 3.66
C ARG A 264 -21.48 47.51 2.96
N VAL A 265 -22.72 47.82 2.58
CA VAL A 265 -23.10 49.15 2.13
C VAL A 265 -22.79 50.08 3.29
N GLY A 266 -21.81 50.97 3.10
CA GLY A 266 -21.48 51.98 4.09
C GLY A 266 -22.74 52.81 4.37
N LYS A 267 -23.21 52.78 5.62
CA LYS A 267 -24.12 53.82 6.12
C LYS A 267 -23.35 55.13 6.08
N LYS A 268 -23.70 55.99 5.11
CA LYS A 268 -23.48 57.43 5.24
C LYS A 268 -24.55 57.93 6.21
N SER A 269 -24.12 58.44 7.35
CA SER A 269 -24.87 59.33 8.24
C SER A 269 -23.87 60.34 8.77
#